data_AF-A0A7C3W879-F1
#
_entry.id   AF-A0A7C3W879-F1
#
_cell.length_a   1.000
_cell.length_b   1.000
_cell.length_c   1.000
_cell.angle_alpha   90.00
_cell.angle_beta   90.00
_cell.angle_gamma   90.00
#
_symmetry.space_group_name_H-M   'P 1'
#
loop_
_entity.id
_entity.type
_entity.pdbx_description
1 polymer ?
#
loop_
_entity_poly.entity_id
_entity_poly.type
_entity_poly.pdbx_seq_one_letter_code
_entity_poly.pdbx_strand_id
1 'polypeptide(L)'
;MSAPRFRPRPGGQSGMTLIETLVALAVISLVMITVLASLTRLQEQRIQAASIERATALALIMMAENEIRGADRITPGSGNFPEPDKDMAWTLELDGAKDPDLSRLTVRVTWGTGEKHQVSLTRLVTR
;
A
#
# COMPACT_ATOMS: atom_id res chain seq x y z
N MET A 1 -50.00 37.84 61.47
CA MET A 1 -49.48 36.49 61.74
C MET A 1 -49.36 35.78 60.40
N SER A 2 -48.16 35.78 59.80
CA SER A 2 -47.92 35.24 58.44
C SER A 2 -47.00 34.04 58.53
N ALA A 3 -47.48 32.88 58.06
CA ALA A 3 -46.71 31.64 58.05
C ALA A 3 -45.67 31.63 56.91
N PRO A 4 -44.49 31.01 57.12
CA PRO A 4 -43.48 30.90 56.08
C PRO A 4 -43.87 29.83 55.05
N ARG A 5 -43.74 30.16 53.76
CA ARG A 5 -43.92 29.21 52.65
C ARG A 5 -42.59 28.53 52.34
N PHE A 6 -42.50 27.23 52.57
CA PHE A 6 -41.40 26.41 52.06
C PHE A 6 -41.49 26.32 50.53
N ARG A 7 -40.50 26.87 49.83
CA ARG A 7 -40.27 26.57 48.41
C ARG A 7 -39.42 25.30 48.31
N PRO A 8 -39.88 24.24 47.63
CA PRO A 8 -39.02 23.10 47.35
C PRO A 8 -37.87 23.54 46.44
N ARG A 9 -36.62 23.25 46.85
CA ARG A 9 -35.46 23.34 45.95
C ARG A 9 -35.59 22.23 44.90
N PRO A 10 -35.42 22.52 43.59
CA PRO A 10 -35.30 21.46 42.60
C PRO A 10 -34.06 20.62 42.95
N GLY A 11 -34.30 19.38 43.35
CA GLY A 11 -33.25 18.42 43.70
C GLY A 11 -32.54 17.92 42.46
N GLY A 12 -31.22 18.12 42.43
CA GLY A 12 -30.22 17.16 41.96
C GLY A 12 -30.25 16.72 40.49
N GLN A 13 -29.57 17.48 39.62
CA GLN A 13 -29.07 16.99 38.32
C GLN A 13 -27.61 16.49 38.39
N SER A 14 -26.99 16.41 39.57
CA SER A 14 -25.55 16.09 39.71
C SER A 14 -25.19 14.61 39.60
N GLY A 15 -26.15 13.69 39.53
CA GLY A 15 -25.89 12.25 39.36
C GLY A 15 -25.69 11.80 37.90
N MET A 16 -26.13 12.61 36.94
CA MET A 16 -26.13 12.24 35.51
C MET A 16 -24.78 12.51 34.82
N THR A 17 -24.01 13.49 35.31
CA THR A 17 -22.79 13.97 34.65
C THR A 17 -21.59 13.02 34.77
N LEU A 18 -21.45 12.30 35.89
CA LEU A 18 -20.34 11.36 36.05
C LEU A 18 -20.51 10.15 35.13
N ILE A 19 -21.70 9.55 35.11
CA ILE A 19 -21.95 8.40 34.24
C ILE A 19 -21.93 8.81 32.76
N GLU A 20 -22.42 10.00 32.42
CA GLU A 20 -22.38 10.53 31.06
C GLU A 20 -20.95 10.76 30.58
N THR A 21 -20.08 11.35 31.41
CA THR A 21 -18.66 11.53 31.07
C THR A 21 -17.93 10.19 30.94
N LEU A 22 -18.22 9.22 31.80
CA LEU A 22 -17.65 7.87 31.71
C LEU A 22 -18.11 7.13 30.45
N VAL A 23 -19.39 7.22 30.09
CA VAL A 23 -19.93 6.63 28.86
C VAL A 23 -19.36 7.34 27.64
N ALA A 24 -19.28 8.68 27.66
CA ALA A 24 -18.65 9.44 26.58
C ALA A 24 -17.19 9.03 26.40
N LEU A 25 -16.42 8.89 27.48
CA LEU A 25 -15.04 8.39 27.44
C LEU A 25 -14.95 6.97 26.91
N ALA A 26 -15.88 6.07 27.30
CA ALA A 26 -15.90 4.70 26.79
C ALA A 26 -16.14 4.68 25.28
N VAL A 27 -17.10 5.47 24.78
CA VAL A 27 -17.39 5.59 23.35
C VAL A 27 -16.21 6.22 22.60
N ILE A 28 -15.62 7.31 23.11
CA ILE A 28 -14.44 7.95 22.52
C ILE A 28 -13.27 6.96 22.43
N SER A 29 -13.05 6.17 23.48
CA SER A 29 -11.97 5.18 23.50
C SER A 29 -12.16 4.12 22.41
N LEU A 30 -13.38 3.63 22.21
CA LEU A 30 -13.70 2.68 21.15
C LEU A 30 -13.47 3.28 19.75
N VAL A 31 -13.91 4.53 19.55
CA VAL A 31 -13.70 5.26 18.30
C VAL A 31 -12.21 5.47 18.04
N MET A 32 -11.43 5.83 19.07
CA MET A 32 -9.99 6.06 18.96
C MET A 32 -9.24 4.81 18.48
N ILE A 33 -9.62 3.63 18.97
CA ILE A 33 -9.03 2.35 18.53
C ILE A 33 -9.28 2.14 17.03
N THR A 34 -10.50 2.45 16.58
CA THR A 34 -10.86 2.31 15.17
C THR A 34 -10.08 3.29 14.30
N VAL A 35 -9.95 4.55 14.73
CA VAL A 35 -9.16 5.57 14.04
C VAL A 35 -7.69 5.15 13.94
N LEU A 36 -7.11 4.64 15.03
CA LEU A 36 -5.72 4.17 15.04
C LEU A 36 -5.53 2.99 14.07
N ALA A 37 -6.43 2.01 14.10
CA ALA A 37 -6.40 0.87 13.18
C ALA A 37 -6.59 1.29 11.70
N SER A 38 -7.36 2.33 11.44
CA SER A 38 -7.49 2.91 10.09
C SER A 38 -6.21 3.60 9.65
N LEU A 39 -5.55 4.35 10.54
CA LEU A 39 -4.29 5.04 10.22
C LEU A 39 -3.16 4.06 9.92
N THR A 40 -3.04 2.98 10.69
CA THR A 40 -2.02 1.94 10.43
C THR A 40 -2.26 1.26 9.07
N ARG A 41 -3.52 0.96 8.73
CA ARG A 41 -3.88 0.42 7.41
C ARG A 41 -3.56 1.40 6.27
N LEU A 42 -3.82 2.70 6.47
CA LEU A 42 -3.49 3.72 5.46
C LEU A 42 -1.99 3.86 5.25
N GLN A 43 -1.18 3.74 6.30
CA GLN A 43 0.27 3.75 6.19
C GLN A 43 0.78 2.53 5.41
N GLU A 44 0.28 1.34 5.73
CA GLU A 44 0.62 0.12 4.99
C GLU A 44 0.28 0.26 3.50
N GLN A 45 -0.94 0.72 3.19
CA GLN A 45 -1.36 0.95 1.80
C GLN A 45 -0.46 1.97 1.07
N ARG A 46 0.01 3.02 1.74
CA ARG A 46 0.94 3.99 1.14
C ARG A 46 2.30 3.36 0.83
N ILE A 47 2.84 2.56 1.74
CA ILE A 47 4.11 1.85 1.53
C ILE A 47 3.99 0.88 0.35
N GLN A 48 2.87 0.15 0.27
CA GLN A 48 2.58 -0.76 -0.84
C GLN A 48 2.45 -0.02 -2.16
N ALA A 49 1.71 1.10 -2.21
CA ALA A 49 1.57 1.92 -3.40
C ALA A 49 2.92 2.45 -3.88
N ALA A 50 3.75 2.99 -2.98
CA ALA A 50 5.09 3.47 -3.31
C ALA A 50 5.99 2.35 -3.86
N SER A 51 5.88 1.14 -3.31
CA SER A 51 6.63 -0.03 -3.76
C SER A 51 6.20 -0.46 -5.17
N ILE A 52 4.90 -0.44 -5.46
CA ILE A 52 4.35 -0.74 -6.80
C ILE A 52 4.81 0.31 -7.81
N GLU A 53 4.72 1.59 -7.48
CA GLU A 53 5.19 2.69 -8.34
C GLU A 53 6.68 2.52 -8.66
N ARG A 54 7.49 2.24 -7.64
CA ARG A 54 8.94 2.04 -7.80
C ARG A 54 9.25 0.80 -8.65
N ALA A 55 8.64 -0.34 -8.36
CA ALA A 55 8.82 -1.57 -9.13
C ALA A 55 8.39 -1.40 -10.60
N THR A 56 7.30 -0.67 -10.84
CA THR A 56 6.82 -0.36 -12.19
C THR A 56 7.81 0.55 -12.93
N ALA A 57 8.34 1.58 -12.27
CA ALA A 57 9.36 2.45 -12.86
C ALA A 57 10.63 1.66 -13.23
N LEU A 58 11.10 0.78 -12.34
CA LEU A 58 12.25 -0.09 -12.62
C LEU A 58 11.99 -1.04 -13.79
N ALA A 59 10.81 -1.66 -13.83
CA ALA A 59 10.42 -2.54 -14.93
C ALA A 59 10.37 -1.78 -16.27
N LEU A 60 9.85 -0.55 -16.28
CA LEU A 60 9.78 0.30 -17.47
C LEU A 60 11.18 0.70 -17.96
N ILE A 61 12.06 1.12 -17.06
CA ILE A 61 13.45 1.48 -17.40
C ILE A 61 14.17 0.26 -18.00
N MET A 62 14.08 -0.88 -17.33
CA MET A 62 14.71 -2.12 -17.80
C MET A 62 14.14 -2.58 -19.14
N MET A 63 12.83 -2.44 -19.35
CA MET A 63 12.19 -2.73 -20.64
C MET A 63 12.73 -1.82 -21.74
N ALA A 64 12.79 -0.50 -21.49
CA ALA A 64 13.28 0.46 -22.47
C ALA A 64 14.76 0.23 -22.83
N GLU A 65 15.60 -0.05 -21.83
CA GLU A 65 17.02 -0.34 -22.04
C GLU A 65 17.26 -1.57 -22.93
N ASN A 66 16.42 -2.60 -22.78
CA ASN A 66 16.52 -3.82 -23.57
C ASN A 66 15.85 -3.67 -24.94
N GLU A 67 14.75 -2.91 -25.05
CA GLU A 67 14.10 -2.61 -26.34
C GLU A 67 15.04 -1.88 -27.30
N ILE A 68 15.83 -0.92 -26.80
CA ILE A 68 16.83 -0.18 -27.62
C ILE A 68 17.91 -1.12 -28.19
N ARG A 69 18.20 -2.25 -27.53
CA ARG A 69 19.25 -3.18 -27.97
C ARG A 69 18.82 -4.10 -29.11
N GLY A 70 17.50 -4.28 -29.33
CA GLY A 70 16.94 -5.25 -30.28
C GLY A 70 16.95 -6.69 -29.75
N ALA A 71 16.02 -7.54 -30.20
CA ALA A 71 15.80 -8.85 -29.57
C ALA A 71 17.03 -9.77 -29.62
N ASP A 72 17.82 -9.68 -30.69
CA ASP A 72 19.03 -10.51 -30.87
C ASP A 72 20.17 -10.22 -29.87
N ARG A 73 20.10 -9.09 -29.16
CA ARG A 73 21.11 -8.68 -28.17
C ARG A 73 20.59 -8.74 -26.73
N ILE A 74 19.36 -9.19 -26.52
CA ILE A 74 18.79 -9.36 -25.19
C ILE A 74 19.21 -10.73 -24.66
N THR A 75 19.89 -10.73 -23.51
CA THR A 75 20.22 -11.95 -22.78
C THR A 75 19.22 -12.13 -21.63
N PRO A 76 18.37 -13.18 -21.65
CA PRO A 76 17.51 -13.50 -20.52
C PRO A 76 18.33 -13.70 -19.24
N GLY A 77 17.74 -13.36 -18.09
CA GLY A 77 18.45 -13.47 -16.82
C GLY A 77 17.60 -13.06 -15.63
N SER A 78 18.19 -13.18 -14.45
CA SER A 78 17.58 -12.69 -13.21
C SER A 78 18.66 -12.16 -12.27
N GLY A 79 18.25 -11.31 -11.34
CA GLY A 79 19.16 -10.74 -10.35
C GLY A 79 18.45 -9.78 -9.41
N ASN A 80 19.23 -9.11 -8.58
CA ASN A 80 18.74 -8.03 -7.74
C ASN A 80 19.13 -6.68 -8.35
N PHE A 81 18.34 -5.65 -8.07
CA PHE A 81 18.77 -4.28 -8.37
C PHE A 81 19.90 -3.85 -7.43
N PRO A 82 20.78 -2.94 -7.86
CA PRO A 82 21.75 -2.32 -6.96
C PRO A 82 21.05 -1.37 -5.97
N GLU A 83 21.79 -0.90 -4.97
CA GLU A 83 21.33 0.18 -4.08
C GLU A 83 20.83 1.38 -4.89
N PRO A 84 19.68 1.99 -4.52
CA PRO A 84 18.92 1.79 -3.28
C PRO A 84 17.88 0.65 -3.31
N ASP A 85 17.70 -0.05 -4.44
CA ASP A 85 16.58 -0.97 -4.67
C ASP A 85 16.95 -2.44 -4.43
N LYS A 86 17.95 -2.72 -3.58
CA LYS A 86 18.49 -4.09 -3.33
C LYS A 86 17.47 -5.13 -2.88
N ASP A 87 16.34 -4.67 -2.33
CA ASP A 87 15.25 -5.51 -1.84
C ASP A 87 14.29 -5.93 -2.97
N MET A 88 14.52 -5.43 -4.19
CA MET A 88 13.79 -5.79 -5.40
C MET A 88 14.64 -6.68 -6.31
N ALA A 89 14.02 -7.73 -6.82
CA ALA A 89 14.63 -8.67 -7.77
C ALA A 89 13.94 -8.58 -9.13
N TRP A 90 14.71 -8.71 -10.19
CA TRP A 90 14.24 -8.69 -11.57
C TRP A 90 14.44 -10.04 -12.25
N THR A 91 13.58 -10.29 -13.23
CA THR A 91 13.70 -11.40 -14.18
C THR A 91 13.37 -10.88 -15.58
N LEU A 92 14.20 -11.25 -16.55
CA LEU A 92 14.06 -10.94 -17.96
C LEU A 92 13.88 -12.24 -18.74
N GLU A 93 12.76 -12.36 -19.43
CA GLU A 93 12.41 -13.52 -20.26
C GLU A 93 12.23 -13.05 -21.71
N LEU A 94 12.80 -13.79 -22.66
CA LEU A 94 12.62 -13.56 -24.09
C LEU A 94 12.07 -14.84 -24.71
N ASP A 95 10.80 -14.81 -25.10
CA ASP A 95 10.13 -15.94 -25.76
C ASP A 95 9.95 -15.65 -27.25
N GLY A 96 10.06 -16.67 -28.10
CA GLY A 96 9.69 -16.54 -29.51
C GLY A 96 8.19 -16.23 -29.65
N ALA A 97 7.83 -15.23 -30.46
CA ALA A 97 6.43 -15.01 -30.80
C ALA A 97 5.97 -15.98 -31.90
N LYS A 98 4.67 -15.98 -32.21
CA LYS A 98 4.12 -16.75 -33.34
C LYS A 98 4.67 -16.28 -34.70
N ASP A 99 5.13 -15.04 -34.76
CA ASP A 99 5.76 -14.44 -35.93
C ASP A 99 7.29 -14.58 -35.79
N PRO A 100 7.99 -15.14 -36.80
CA PRO A 100 9.43 -15.36 -36.73
C PRO A 100 10.28 -14.08 -36.61
N ASP A 101 9.72 -12.92 -36.96
CA ASP A 101 10.40 -11.62 -36.87
C ASP A 101 10.12 -10.89 -35.54
N LEU A 102 9.27 -11.46 -34.69
CA LEU A 102 8.89 -10.89 -33.39
C LEU A 102 9.33 -11.80 -32.24
N SER A 103 9.82 -11.17 -31.18
CA SER A 103 10.08 -11.82 -29.90
C SER A 103 9.28 -11.13 -28.81
N ARG A 104 8.87 -11.88 -27.80
CA ARG A 104 8.16 -11.38 -26.62
C ARG A 104 9.16 -11.17 -25.50
N LEU A 105 9.39 -9.91 -25.16
CA LEU A 105 10.17 -9.51 -24.01
C LEU A 105 9.26 -9.35 -22.79
N THR A 106 9.53 -10.11 -21.73
CA THR A 106 8.85 -9.98 -20.44
C THR A 106 9.86 -9.55 -19.39
N VAL A 107 9.59 -8.41 -18.76
CA VAL A 107 10.32 -7.90 -17.58
C VAL A 107 9.44 -8.11 -16.37
N ARG A 108 9.97 -8.77 -15.35
CA ARG A 108 9.30 -8.96 -14.07
C ARG A 108 10.14 -8.36 -12.96
N VAL A 109 9.51 -7.58 -12.10
CA VAL A 109 10.12 -7.07 -10.87
C VAL A 109 9.32 -7.62 -9.69
N THR A 110 10.02 -8.16 -8.70
CA THR A 110 9.47 -8.81 -7.52
C THR A 110 10.04 -8.16 -6.26
N TRP A 111 9.22 -8.02 -5.23
CA TRP A 111 9.63 -7.47 -3.93
C TRP A 111 8.81 -8.08 -2.79
N GLY A 112 9.27 -7.86 -1.56
CA GLY A 112 8.64 -8.38 -0.34
C GLY A 112 9.33 -9.65 0.18
N THR A 113 9.63 -9.67 1.48
CA THR A 113 10.27 -10.79 2.18
C THR A 113 9.28 -11.84 2.69
N GLY A 114 8.00 -11.47 2.83
CA GLY A 114 6.91 -12.35 3.26
C GLY A 114 5.94 -12.67 2.11
N GLU A 115 4.96 -11.80 1.90
CA GLU A 115 4.10 -11.87 0.72
C GLU A 115 4.88 -11.31 -0.49
N LYS A 116 5.08 -12.16 -1.50
CA LYS A 116 5.81 -11.77 -2.71
C LYS A 116 4.87 -11.02 -3.63
N HIS A 117 5.14 -9.74 -3.81
CA HIS A 117 4.49 -8.92 -4.80
C HIS A 117 5.30 -8.89 -6.09
N GLN A 118 4.62 -8.71 -7.22
CA GLN A 118 5.25 -8.64 -8.52
C GLN A 118 4.55 -7.68 -9.46
N VAL A 119 5.34 -7.05 -10.33
CA VAL A 119 4.88 -6.32 -11.51
C VAL A 119 5.54 -6.97 -12.71
N SER A 120 4.74 -7.28 -13.74
CA SER A 120 5.21 -7.84 -14.99
C SER A 120 4.80 -6.95 -16.15
N LEU A 121 5.76 -6.56 -16.98
CA LEU A 121 5.55 -5.86 -18.23
C LEU A 121 5.94 -6.80 -19.37
N THR A 122 5.09 -6.89 -20.39
CA THR A 122 5.36 -7.70 -21.58
C THR A 122 5.20 -6.84 -22.82
N ARG A 123 6.19 -6.91 -23.72
CA ARG A 123 6.21 -6.16 -24.98
C ARG A 123 6.70 -7.05 -26.12
N LEU A 124 6.22 -6.78 -27.33
CA LEU A 124 6.73 -7.38 -28.55
C LEU A 124 7.87 -6.51 -29.06
N VAL A 125 9.01 -7.13 -29.33
CA VAL A 125 10.19 -6.49 -29.90
C VAL A 125 10.51 -7.16 -31.23
N THR A 126 10.90 -6.37 -32.21
CA THR A 126 11.39 -6.89 -33.49
C THR A 126 12.79 -7.46 -33.28
N ARG A 127 13.09 -8.50 -34.06
CA ARG A 127 14.40 -9.12 -34.07
C ARG A 127 15.51 -8.12 -34.45
#